data_AF-A0A650DE16-F1
#
_entry.id   AF-A0A650DE16-F1
#
_cell.length_a   1.000
_cell.length_b   1.000
_cell.length_c   1.000
_cell.angle_alpha   90.00
_cell.angle_beta   90.00
_cell.angle_gamma   90.00
#
_symmetry.space_group_name_H-M   'P 1'
#
loop_
_entity.id
_entity.type
_entity.pdbx_description
1 polymer ?
#
loop_
_entity_poly.entity_id
_entity_poly.type
_entity_poly.pdbx_seq_one_letter_code
_entity_poly.pdbx_strand_id
1 'polypeptide(L)'
;MGLKSLPLLNKSGISMYWTNVWDSIKLYKKYSLSFLFLNDVIYHYLNENLYYYCLIKIRKIGDEYRGNRGYKHINISKIKKSYNLRHYYLGKILFLKYQNWVIVLINFFTVKRFKYHYKNKILSTHKKLFKCLRKNPYKYAFKIENYKYKF
;
A
#
# COMPACT_ATOMS: atom_id res chain seq x y z
N MET A 1 -15.03 44.75 4.96
CA MET A 1 -15.67 43.59 5.63
C MET A 1 -15.29 43.60 7.09
N GLY A 2 -16.21 43.27 8.00
CA GLY A 2 -15.92 43.21 9.44
C GLY A 2 -15.03 42.02 9.82
N LEU A 3 -14.32 42.14 10.94
CA LEU A 3 -13.43 41.10 11.44
C LEU A 3 -14.25 39.91 11.97
N LYS A 4 -14.04 38.73 11.39
CA LYS A 4 -14.55 37.47 11.93
C LYS A 4 -13.48 36.87 12.83
N SER A 5 -13.77 36.74 14.11
CA SER A 5 -12.90 36.06 15.08
C SER A 5 -12.75 34.56 14.76
N LEU A 6 -11.75 33.90 15.34
CA LEU A 6 -11.38 32.50 15.06
C LEU A 6 -12.47 31.52 15.53
N PRO A 7 -13.35 31.03 14.64
CA PRO A 7 -14.57 30.36 15.07
C PRO A 7 -14.30 28.93 15.56
N LEU A 8 -13.24 28.29 15.07
CA LEU A 8 -12.83 26.95 15.50
C LEU A 8 -12.33 26.95 16.95
N LEU A 9 -11.55 27.97 17.33
CA LEU A 9 -11.04 28.10 18.69
C LEU A 9 -12.18 28.37 19.67
N ASN A 10 -13.14 29.21 19.28
CA ASN A 10 -14.31 29.52 20.10
C ASN A 10 -15.21 28.29 20.35
N LYS A 11 -15.17 27.28 19.47
CA LYS A 11 -15.95 26.04 19.59
C LYS A 11 -15.17 24.88 20.20
N SER A 12 -13.85 24.90 20.08
CA SER A 12 -12.96 23.85 20.59
C SER A 12 -13.04 23.75 22.10
N GLY A 13 -13.10 22.52 22.62
CA GLY A 13 -13.19 22.26 24.07
C GLY A 13 -14.62 22.28 24.65
N ILE A 14 -15.59 22.84 23.92
CA ILE A 14 -17.01 22.83 24.33
C ILE A 14 -17.83 21.91 23.42
N SER A 15 -17.74 22.11 22.11
CA SER A 15 -18.60 21.43 21.12
C SER A 15 -17.82 20.64 20.08
N MET A 16 -16.50 20.85 19.99
CA MET A 16 -15.63 20.18 19.03
C MET A 16 -14.34 19.72 19.69
N TYR A 17 -13.92 18.50 19.36
CA TYR A 17 -12.58 18.04 19.65
C TYR A 17 -11.58 18.77 18.75
N TRP A 18 -10.36 18.90 19.27
CA TRP A 18 -9.20 19.28 18.47
C TRP A 18 -8.90 18.22 17.41
N THR A 19 -8.07 18.58 16.42
CA THR A 19 -7.66 17.67 15.34
C THR A 19 -6.98 16.42 15.88
N ASN A 20 -6.24 16.54 16.97
CA ASN A 20 -5.65 15.44 17.72
C ASN A 20 -6.19 15.44 19.15
N VAL A 21 -6.27 14.26 19.77
CA VAL A 21 -6.79 14.11 21.13
C VAL A 21 -5.67 13.58 22.02
N TRP A 22 -4.86 14.50 22.52
CA TRP A 22 -3.82 14.26 23.51
C TRP A 22 -3.62 15.54 24.31
N ASP A 23 -3.06 15.41 25.51
CA ASP A 23 -2.70 16.54 26.33
C ASP A 23 -1.34 16.30 27.02
N SER A 24 -0.63 17.37 27.34
CA SER A 24 0.61 17.30 28.10
C SER A 24 0.94 18.65 28.75
N ILE A 25 1.30 18.62 30.05
CA ILE A 25 1.59 19.83 30.82
C ILE A 25 3.01 20.35 30.55
N LYS A 26 4.04 19.51 30.75
CA LYS A 26 5.46 19.93 30.64
C LYS A 26 6.06 19.77 29.23
N LEU A 27 5.46 18.94 28.39
CA LEU A 27 6.02 18.52 27.10
C LEU A 27 5.23 19.04 25.90
N TYR A 28 4.36 20.04 26.10
CA TYR A 28 3.44 20.53 25.06
C TYR A 28 4.15 20.92 23.78
N LYS A 29 5.23 21.73 23.87
CA LYS A 29 6.03 22.17 22.72
C LYS A 29 6.61 20.99 21.93
N LYS A 30 7.06 19.94 22.63
CA LYS A 30 7.65 18.77 21.98
C LYS A 30 6.59 17.96 21.25
N TYR A 31 5.47 17.66 21.93
CA TYR A 31 4.41 16.85 21.34
C TYR A 31 3.72 17.55 20.18
N SER A 32 3.38 18.84 20.31
CA SER A 32 2.74 19.60 19.24
C SER A 32 3.57 19.63 17.96
N LEU A 33 4.86 19.97 18.07
CA LEU A 33 5.77 20.00 16.92
C LEU A 33 6.06 18.60 16.37
N SER A 34 6.26 17.60 17.25
CA SER A 34 6.54 16.24 16.80
C SER A 34 5.38 15.60 16.05
N PHE A 35 4.13 15.86 16.46
CA PHE A 35 2.96 15.32 15.76
C PHE A 35 2.69 16.05 14.45
N LEU A 36 2.97 17.35 14.35
CA LEU A 36 2.96 18.06 13.07
C LEU A 36 3.97 17.43 12.10
N PHE A 37 5.21 17.21 12.56
CA PHE A 37 6.25 16.55 11.76
C PHE A 37 5.83 15.14 11.33
N LEU A 38 5.32 14.33 12.27
CA LEU A 38 4.88 12.97 11.96
C LEU A 38 3.70 12.93 10.99
N ASN A 39 2.77 13.89 11.10
CA ASN A 39 1.65 14.01 10.17
C ASN A 39 2.14 14.17 8.73
N ASP A 40 3.09 15.09 8.51
CA ASP A 40 3.65 15.36 7.19
C ASP A 40 4.49 14.18 6.68
N VAL A 41 5.30 13.57 7.56
CA VAL A 41 6.10 12.38 7.21
C VAL A 41 5.19 11.24 6.77
N ILE A 42 4.13 10.92 7.52
CA ILE A 42 3.19 9.86 7.17
C ILE A 42 2.44 10.22 5.89
N TYR A 43 2.01 11.48 5.74
CA TYR A 43 1.33 11.97 4.55
C TYR A 43 2.18 11.74 3.29
N HIS A 44 3.43 12.22 3.28
CA HIS A 44 4.33 12.06 2.13
C HIS A 44 4.71 10.59 1.93
N TYR A 45 4.96 9.83 3.00
CA TYR A 45 5.31 8.42 2.90
C TYR A 45 4.20 7.56 2.27
N LEU A 46 2.93 7.89 2.54
CA LEU A 46 1.79 7.17 1.98
C LEU A 46 1.39 7.65 0.59
N ASN A 47 1.52 8.94 0.29
CA ASN A 47 1.12 9.51 -1.00
C ASN A 47 2.20 9.40 -2.09
N GLU A 48 3.47 9.43 -1.69
CA GLU A 48 4.61 9.20 -2.57
C GLU A 48 5.18 7.84 -2.19
N ASN A 49 5.24 6.87 -3.13
CA ASN A 49 5.70 5.51 -2.81
C ASN A 49 7.21 5.47 -2.48
N LEU A 50 7.61 5.94 -1.29
CA LEU A 50 9.00 6.06 -0.85
C LEU A 50 9.65 4.69 -0.62
N TYR A 51 8.87 3.63 -0.41
CA TYR A 51 9.40 2.28 -0.33
C TYR A 51 10.27 1.90 -1.54
N TYR A 52 9.82 2.23 -2.75
CA TYR A 52 10.61 1.98 -3.97
C TYR A 52 11.86 2.86 -4.03
N TYR A 53 11.79 4.09 -3.53
CA TYR A 53 12.95 4.98 -3.45
C TYR A 53 14.04 4.38 -2.54
N CYS A 54 13.64 3.92 -1.35
CA CYS A 54 14.54 3.28 -0.39
C CYS A 54 15.16 2.00 -0.96
N LEU A 55 14.38 1.16 -1.65
CA LEU A 55 14.89 -0.05 -2.30
C LEU A 55 15.96 0.25 -3.36
N ILE A 56 15.75 1.29 -4.17
CA ILE A 56 16.64 1.61 -5.28
C ILE A 56 17.92 2.28 -4.80
N LYS A 57 17.83 3.23 -3.84
CA LYS A 57 18.95 4.07 -3.45
C LYS A 57 19.59 3.73 -2.11
N ILE A 58 18.80 3.30 -1.11
CA ILE A 58 19.29 3.11 0.26
C ILE A 58 19.72 1.66 0.50
N ARG A 59 19.07 0.69 -0.15
CA ARG A 59 19.42 -0.71 0.00
C ARG A 59 20.66 -1.07 -0.81
N LYS A 60 21.65 -1.67 -0.13
CA LYS A 60 22.79 -2.34 -0.77
C LYS A 60 22.39 -3.71 -1.33
N ILE A 61 23.01 -4.13 -2.43
CA ILE A 61 22.87 -5.48 -2.99
C ILE A 61 24.28 -6.04 -3.14
N GLY A 62 24.67 -6.94 -2.23
CA GLY A 62 26.09 -7.26 -2.01
C GLY A 62 26.78 -6.08 -1.33
N ASP A 63 28.02 -5.78 -1.73
CA ASP A 63 28.80 -4.69 -1.13
C ASP A 63 28.53 -3.31 -1.74
N GLU A 64 27.83 -3.27 -2.88
CA GLU A 64 27.65 -2.05 -3.68
C GLU A 64 26.20 -1.54 -3.75
N TYR A 65 26.08 -0.22 -3.91
CA TYR A 65 24.86 0.45 -4.32
C TYR A 65 24.66 0.29 -5.84
N ARG A 66 23.88 -0.71 -6.25
CA ARG A 66 23.59 -0.91 -7.69
C ARG A 66 22.74 0.19 -8.34
N GLY A 67 22.13 1.08 -7.55
CA GLY A 67 21.27 2.16 -8.02
C GLY A 67 20.19 1.66 -9.00
N ASN A 68 19.83 2.49 -9.99
CA ASN A 68 18.84 2.13 -11.02
C ASN A 68 19.23 0.90 -11.86
N ARG A 69 20.53 0.57 -11.96
CA ARG A 69 21.01 -0.56 -12.79
C ARG A 69 20.64 -1.93 -12.20
N GLY A 70 20.51 -2.02 -10.87
CA GLY A 70 20.10 -3.25 -10.15
C GLY A 70 18.61 -3.57 -10.24
N TYR A 71 17.78 -2.58 -10.56
CA TYR A 71 16.31 -2.71 -10.57
C TYR A 71 15.70 -2.30 -11.91
N LYS A 72 16.22 -2.84 -13.02
CA LYS A 72 15.73 -2.54 -14.38
C LYS A 72 14.22 -2.78 -14.57
N HIS A 73 13.64 -3.69 -13.80
CA HIS A 73 12.20 -4.00 -13.85
C HIS A 73 11.32 -2.90 -13.22
N ILE A 74 11.89 -1.99 -12.45
CA ILE A 74 11.16 -0.92 -11.77
C ILE A 74 11.16 0.33 -12.66
N ASN A 75 10.01 0.70 -13.20
CA ASN A 75 9.87 1.89 -14.04
C ASN A 75 9.81 3.18 -13.18
N ILE A 76 10.87 3.98 -13.25
CA ILE A 76 11.02 5.23 -12.49
C ILE A 76 9.95 6.27 -12.85
N SER A 77 9.58 6.38 -14.13
CA SER A 77 8.56 7.36 -14.56
C SER A 77 7.19 7.07 -13.95
N LYS A 78 6.86 5.79 -13.77
CA LYS A 78 5.63 5.34 -13.12
C LYS A 78 5.62 5.66 -11.61
N ILE A 79 6.77 5.56 -10.95
CA ILE A 79 6.92 5.91 -9.52
C ILE A 79 6.82 7.42 -9.33
N LYS A 80 7.52 8.21 -10.15
CA LYS A 80 7.49 9.69 -10.08
C LYS A 80 6.06 10.25 -10.20
N LYS A 81 5.22 9.61 -11.02
CA LYS A 81 3.80 9.99 -11.20
C LYS A 81 2.86 9.38 -10.16
N SER A 82 3.39 8.75 -9.10
CA SER A 82 2.64 8.05 -8.05
C SER A 82 1.52 7.14 -8.59
N TYR A 83 1.70 6.56 -9.79
CA TYR A 83 0.60 5.93 -10.53
C TYR A 83 -0.07 4.77 -9.78
N ASN A 84 0.71 4.03 -8.97
CA ASN A 84 0.19 2.93 -8.16
C ASN A 84 -0.79 3.41 -7.07
N LEU A 85 -0.66 4.66 -6.62
CA LEU A 85 -1.47 5.28 -5.57
C LEU A 85 -2.56 6.21 -6.14
N ARG A 86 -2.74 6.29 -7.46
CA ARG A 86 -3.72 7.21 -8.08
C ARG A 86 -5.19 7.03 -7.61
N HIS A 87 -5.51 5.90 -7.01
CA HIS A 87 -6.85 5.59 -6.48
C HIS A 87 -6.92 5.70 -4.95
N TYR A 88 -5.81 6.03 -4.29
CA TYR A 88 -5.68 6.16 -2.86
C TYR A 88 -6.00 7.60 -2.45
N TYR A 89 -6.87 7.75 -1.45
CA TYR A 89 -7.25 9.01 -0.85
C TYR A 89 -7.10 8.90 0.66
N LEU A 90 -6.16 9.66 1.21
CA LEU A 90 -5.99 9.78 2.65
C LEU A 90 -7.10 10.68 3.21
N GLY A 91 -7.81 10.22 4.23
CA GLY A 91 -8.87 10.99 4.90
C GLY A 91 -8.32 11.85 6.03
N LYS A 92 -7.90 11.20 7.13
CA LYS A 92 -7.26 11.88 8.26
C LYS A 92 -6.24 10.98 8.95
N ILE A 93 -5.23 11.61 9.52
CA ILE A 93 -4.29 11.01 10.47
C ILE A 93 -4.59 11.67 11.82
N LEU A 94 -4.87 10.87 12.83
CA LEU A 94 -5.25 11.33 14.15
C LEU A 94 -4.31 10.73 15.20
N PHE A 95 -3.77 11.58 16.05
CA PHE A 95 -2.88 11.18 17.14
C PHE A 95 -3.62 11.19 18.48
N LEU A 96 -3.44 10.11 19.22
CA LEU A 96 -4.03 9.85 20.53
C LEU A 96 -2.92 9.44 21.52
N LYS A 97 -3.10 9.79 22.80
CA LYS A 97 -2.22 9.33 23.87
C LYS A 97 -3.03 8.83 25.07
N TYR A 98 -2.84 7.58 25.46
CA TYR A 98 -3.52 6.98 26.61
C TYR A 98 -2.63 5.90 27.27
N GLN A 99 -2.55 5.88 28.61
CA GLN A 99 -1.75 4.89 29.36
C GLN A 99 -0.32 4.66 28.82
N ASN A 100 0.39 5.75 28.47
CA ASN A 100 1.71 5.74 27.81
C ASN A 100 1.76 5.18 26.38
N TRP A 101 0.65 4.71 25.82
CA TRP A 101 0.54 4.37 24.42
C TRP A 101 0.34 5.63 23.58
N VAL A 102 1.12 5.75 22.51
CA VAL A 102 0.86 6.70 21.42
C VAL A 102 0.16 5.92 20.32
N ILE A 103 -1.06 6.31 20.00
CA ILE A 103 -1.92 5.63 19.04
C ILE A 103 -2.09 6.55 17.83
N VAL A 104 -1.88 5.99 16.64
CA VAL A 104 -2.07 6.69 15.36
C VAL A 104 -3.21 6.03 14.61
N LEU A 105 -4.27 6.79 14.36
CA LEU A 105 -5.41 6.34 13.59
C LEU A 105 -5.34 6.96 12.19
N ILE A 106 -5.22 6.12 11.17
CA ILE A 106 -5.12 6.52 9.77
C ILE A 106 -6.34 6.00 9.03
N ASN A 107 -7.23 6.91 8.65
CA ASN A 107 -8.37 6.58 7.81
C ASN A 107 -8.03 6.90 6.36
N PHE A 108 -8.20 5.91 5.49
CA PHE A 108 -8.01 6.08 4.05
C PHE A 108 -9.14 5.41 3.27
N PHE A 109 -9.33 5.89 2.05
CA PHE A 109 -10.31 5.36 1.10
C PHE A 109 -9.63 5.04 -0.22
N THR A 110 -10.09 3.99 -0.90
CA THR A 110 -9.62 3.65 -2.24
C THR A 110 -10.78 3.49 -3.20
N VAL A 111 -10.77 4.24 -4.31
CA VAL A 111 -11.83 4.16 -5.34
C VAL A 111 -11.83 2.80 -6.03
N LYS A 112 -10.64 2.22 -6.26
CA LYS A 112 -10.48 0.94 -6.95
C LYS A 112 -9.49 0.05 -6.22
N ARG A 113 -9.90 -1.20 -5.95
CA ARG A 113 -9.07 -2.24 -5.35
C ARG A 113 -8.74 -3.29 -6.42
N PHE A 114 -7.46 -3.51 -6.69
CA PHE A 114 -7.01 -4.53 -7.62
C PHE A 114 -6.89 -5.89 -6.93
N LYS A 115 -7.18 -6.97 -7.65
CA LYS A 115 -7.00 -8.34 -7.15
C LYS A 115 -5.52 -8.69 -7.19
N TYR A 116 -4.94 -9.03 -6.04
CA TYR A 116 -3.57 -9.53 -5.93
C TYR A 116 -3.48 -11.05 -6.12
N HIS A 117 -4.60 -11.77 -5.99
CA HIS A 117 -4.65 -13.20 -6.25
C HIS A 117 -4.62 -13.48 -7.75
N TYR A 118 -3.71 -14.35 -8.17
CA TYR A 118 -3.53 -14.76 -9.55
C TYR A 118 -4.82 -15.42 -10.06
N LYS A 119 -5.45 -14.86 -11.10
CA LYS A 119 -6.40 -15.62 -11.92
C LYS A 119 -5.55 -16.54 -12.79
N ASN A 120 -5.48 -17.83 -12.44
CA ASN A 120 -4.95 -18.83 -13.36
C ASN A 120 -5.78 -18.75 -14.65
N LYS A 121 -5.13 -18.42 -15.78
CA LYS A 121 -5.73 -18.56 -17.11
C LYS A 121 -5.69 -20.04 -17.49
N ILE A 122 -6.65 -20.83 -16.98
CA ILE A 122 -6.68 -22.29 -17.14
C ILE A 122 -7.25 -22.73 -18.52
N LEU A 123 -7.59 -21.81 -19.42
CA LEU A 123 -8.31 -22.16 -20.66
C LEU A 123 -7.52 -23.06 -21.63
N SER A 124 -6.21 -22.85 -21.77
CA SER A 124 -5.36 -23.71 -22.64
C SER A 124 -4.93 -25.01 -21.95
N THR A 125 -4.80 -25.02 -20.63
CA THR A 125 -4.46 -26.21 -19.83
C THR A 125 -5.64 -27.15 -19.68
N HIS A 126 -6.89 -26.64 -19.61
CA HIS A 126 -8.09 -27.49 -19.57
C HIS A 126 -8.22 -28.36 -20.83
N LYS A 127 -8.01 -27.81 -22.04
CA LYS A 127 -8.08 -28.61 -23.27
C LYS A 127 -7.09 -29.78 -23.28
N LYS A 128 -5.88 -29.57 -22.73
CA LYS A 128 -4.88 -30.64 -22.60
C LYS A 128 -5.31 -31.70 -21.59
N LEU A 129 -5.85 -31.29 -20.43
CA LEU A 129 -6.41 -32.20 -19.42
C LEU A 129 -7.56 -33.04 -20.00
N PHE A 130 -8.53 -32.40 -20.68
CA PHE A 130 -9.64 -33.10 -21.32
C PHE A 130 -9.18 -34.07 -22.40
N LYS A 131 -8.18 -33.73 -23.22
CA LYS A 131 -7.61 -34.67 -24.20
C LYS A 131 -6.98 -35.89 -23.55
N CYS A 132 -6.22 -35.70 -22.46
CA CYS A 132 -5.50 -36.79 -21.80
C CYS A 132 -6.42 -37.71 -20.99
N LEU A 133 -7.55 -37.20 -20.49
CA LEU A 133 -8.54 -37.96 -19.70
C LEU A 133 -9.78 -38.37 -20.51
N ARG A 134 -9.80 -38.14 -21.83
CA ARG A 134 -10.99 -38.29 -22.68
C ARG A 134 -11.60 -39.69 -22.64
N LYS A 135 -10.75 -40.73 -22.54
CA LYS A 135 -11.19 -42.13 -22.61
C LYS A 135 -11.61 -42.68 -21.24
N ASN A 136 -11.00 -42.20 -20.15
CA ASN A 136 -11.32 -42.61 -18.80
C ASN A 136 -10.83 -41.53 -17.80
N PRO A 137 -11.68 -41.03 -16.89
CA PRO A 137 -11.26 -40.05 -15.87
C PRO A 137 -10.20 -40.59 -14.90
N TYR A 138 -10.08 -41.92 -14.77
CA TYR A 138 -9.10 -42.59 -13.92
C TYR A 138 -7.83 -43.05 -14.67
N LYS A 139 -7.75 -42.88 -15.99
CA LYS A 139 -6.54 -43.24 -16.77
C LYS A 139 -6.06 -42.08 -17.62
N TYR A 140 -4.85 -41.62 -17.32
CA TYR A 140 -4.17 -40.58 -18.08
C TYR A 140 -3.50 -41.18 -19.32
N ALA A 141 -3.82 -40.65 -20.50
CA ALA A 141 -3.16 -41.05 -21.75
C ALA A 141 -1.71 -40.55 -21.79
N PHE A 142 -0.77 -41.41 -21.39
CA PHE A 142 0.66 -41.11 -21.45
C PHE A 142 1.14 -41.08 -22.89
N LYS A 143 2.21 -40.30 -23.15
CA LYS A 143 2.80 -40.16 -24.49
C LYS A 143 3.15 -41.50 -25.13
N ILE A 144 3.62 -42.46 -24.33
CA ILE A 144 3.99 -43.83 -24.74
C ILE A 144 2.80 -44.59 -25.35
N GLU A 145 1.58 -44.37 -24.85
CA GLU A 145 0.39 -45.04 -25.37
C GLU A 145 -0.05 -44.48 -26.72
N ASN A 146 0.19 -43.18 -26.97
CA ASN A 146 -0.14 -42.53 -28.24
C ASN A 146 0.79 -42.93 -29.40
N TYR A 147 1.95 -43.54 -29.12
CA TYR A 147 2.81 -44.08 -30.17
C TYR A 147 2.28 -45.40 -30.76
N LYS A 148 1.37 -46.09 -30.06
CA LYS A 148 0.78 -47.35 -30.53
C LYS A 148 -0.44 -47.05 -31.41
N TYR A 149 -0.36 -47.35 -32.70
CA TYR A 149 -1.50 -47.34 -33.60
C TYR A 149 -2.02 -48.78 -33.75
N LYS A 150 -3.27 -49.04 -33.37
CA LYS A 150 -3.94 -50.32 -33.64
C LYS A 150 -4.65 -50.20 -35.00
N PHE A 151 -4.34 -51.12 -35.91
CA PHE A 151 -5.04 -51.29 -37.19
C PHE A 151 -6.42 -51.90 -36.98
#